data_AF-A0A2V5ZJ73-F1
#
_entry.id   AF-A0A2V5ZJ73-F1
#
_cell.length_a   1.000
_cell.length_b   1.000
_cell.length_c   1.000
_cell.angle_alpha   90.00
_cell.angle_beta   90.00
_cell.angle_gamma   90.00
#
_symmetry.space_group_name_H-M   'P 1'
#
loop_
_entity.id
_entity.type
_entity.pdbx_description
1 polymer ?
#
loop_
_entity_poly.entity_id
_entity_poly.type
_entity_poly.pdbx_seq_one_letter_code
_entity_poly.pdbx_strand_id
1 'polypeptide(L)'
;MPLQGSLQIKSAAHRQALGVCIILVAITWLVFGQTIRYDFVNYDDNEYVYANPAITSGLTLHGITYAFSGRHAKNWHPLTTLSHMLDCQLWGVRAGGHH
;
A
#
# COMPACT_ATOMS: atom_id res chain seq x y z
N MET A 1 3.31 -41.17 31.44
CA MET A 1 2.27 -40.34 30.79
C MET A 1 2.81 -38.91 30.63
N PRO A 2 3.37 -38.51 29.47
CA PRO A 2 4.12 -37.25 29.29
C PRO A 2 3.39 -36.13 28.52
N LEU A 3 2.09 -36.26 28.22
CA LEU A 3 1.35 -35.37 27.31
C LEU A 3 1.20 -33.91 27.81
N GLN A 4 1.31 -33.67 29.12
CA GLN A 4 1.07 -32.34 29.71
C GLN A 4 2.24 -31.37 29.50
N GLY A 5 3.48 -31.87 29.56
CA GLY A 5 4.69 -31.05 29.42
C GLY A 5 4.91 -30.54 27.99
N SER A 6 4.57 -31.35 26.99
CA SER A 6 4.73 -30.98 25.57
C SER A 6 3.74 -29.88 25.12
N LEU A 7 2.53 -29.86 25.69
CA LEU A 7 1.53 -28.82 25.41
C LEU A 7 1.90 -27.47 26.04
N GLN A 8 2.46 -27.47 27.25
CA GLN A 8 2.89 -26.25 27.93
C GLN A 8 4.06 -25.58 27.19
N ILE A 9 5.06 -26.35 26.76
CA ILE A 9 6.20 -25.85 25.96
C ILE A 9 5.72 -25.22 24.65
N LYS A 10 4.78 -25.88 23.95
CA LYS A 10 4.17 -25.33 22.74
C LYS A 10 3.48 -24.00 23.05
N SER A 11 2.66 -23.90 24.11
CA SER A 11 1.95 -22.65 24.44
C SER A 11 2.91 -21.47 24.74
N ALA A 12 4.02 -21.73 25.44
CA ALA A 12 5.00 -20.71 25.74
C ALA A 12 5.72 -20.22 24.48
N ALA A 13 6.09 -21.13 23.59
CA ALA A 13 6.70 -20.79 22.30
C ALA A 13 5.74 -19.98 21.40
N HIS A 14 4.44 -20.31 21.37
CA HIS A 14 3.46 -19.53 20.61
C HIS A 14 3.27 -18.12 21.19
N ARG A 15 3.28 -17.95 22.52
CA ARG A 15 3.22 -16.62 23.15
C ARG A 15 4.46 -15.78 22.84
N GLN A 16 5.64 -16.39 22.84
CA GLN A 16 6.89 -15.73 22.46
C GLN A 16 6.87 -15.32 20.99
N ALA A 17 6.48 -16.23 20.09
CA ALA A 17 6.34 -15.93 18.67
C ALA A 17 5.34 -14.78 18.43
N LEU A 18 4.19 -14.80 19.11
CA LEU A 18 3.22 -13.71 19.05
C LEU A 18 3.82 -12.38 19.52
N GLY A 19 4.55 -12.39 20.64
CA GLY A 19 5.24 -11.20 21.14
C GLY A 19 6.26 -10.65 20.13
N VAL A 20 7.06 -11.52 19.51
CA VAL A 20 7.99 -11.15 18.44
C VAL A 20 7.24 -10.56 17.25
N CYS A 21 6.16 -11.19 16.77
CA CYS A 21 5.35 -10.67 15.67
C CYS A 21 4.76 -9.29 15.97
N ILE A 22 4.24 -9.06 17.19
CA ILE A 22 3.71 -7.75 17.61
C ILE A 22 4.81 -6.69 17.58
N ILE A 23 5.99 -7.00 18.14
CA ILE A 23 7.12 -6.08 18.13
C ILE A 23 7.53 -5.75 16.70
N LEU A 24 7.64 -6.75 15.82
CA LEU A 24 7.98 -6.55 14.41
C LEU A 24 6.96 -5.64 13.71
N VAL A 25 5.65 -5.90 13.87
CA VAL A 25 4.60 -5.03 13.30
C VAL A 25 4.74 -3.60 13.85
N ALA A 26 4.95 -3.44 15.16
CA ALA A 26 5.07 -2.13 15.79
C ALA A 26 6.27 -1.34 15.31
N ILE A 27 7.47 -1.95 15.20
CA ILE A 27 8.66 -1.25 14.71
C ILE A 27 8.54 -0.92 13.22
N THR A 28 7.93 -1.81 12.42
CA THR A 28 7.65 -1.53 11.00
C THR A 28 6.71 -0.33 10.88
N TRP A 29 5.62 -0.30 11.65
CA TRP A 29 4.71 0.84 11.67
C TRP A 29 5.37 2.13 12.16
N LEU A 30 6.22 2.06 13.18
CA LEU A 30 6.89 3.25 13.73
C LEU A 30 7.87 3.87 12.72
N VAL A 31 8.58 3.04 11.95
CA VAL A 31 9.54 3.50 10.94
C VAL A 31 8.85 3.91 9.65
N PHE A 32 7.90 3.13 9.13
CA PHE A 32 7.28 3.40 7.84
C PHE A 32 6.05 4.30 7.95
N GLY A 33 5.29 4.28 9.05
CA GLY A 33 4.10 5.12 9.21
C GLY A 33 4.35 6.63 9.17
N GLN A 34 5.62 7.06 9.28
CA GLN A 34 5.99 8.46 9.06
C GLN A 34 5.76 8.93 7.62
N THR A 35 5.74 8.02 6.63
CA THR A 35 5.61 8.34 5.20
C THR A 35 4.26 8.96 4.86
N ILE A 36 3.23 8.67 5.64
CA ILE A 36 1.89 9.27 5.51
C ILE A 36 1.94 10.81 5.61
N ARG A 37 3.00 11.38 6.19
CA ARG A 37 3.18 12.83 6.35
C ARG A 37 4.12 13.45 5.31
N TYR A 38 4.73 12.65 4.44
CA TYR A 38 5.61 13.16 3.39
C TYR A 38 4.80 13.51 2.15
N ASP A 39 5.31 14.49 1.40
CA ASP A 39 4.75 14.92 0.12
C ASP A 39 5.24 14.02 -1.02
N PHE A 40 4.59 14.13 -2.17
CA PHE A 40 5.05 13.51 -3.41
C PHE A 40 6.46 13.97 -3.77
N VAL A 41 7.23 13.06 -4.34
CA VAL A 41 8.60 13.32 -4.80
C VAL A 41 8.62 13.64 -6.30
N ASN A 42 9.52 14.53 -6.71
CA ASN A 42 9.68 14.91 -8.11
C ASN A 42 10.55 13.88 -8.87
N TYR A 43 10.09 12.64 -8.93
CA TYR A 43 10.73 11.57 -9.70
C TYR A 43 9.76 10.99 -10.72
N ASP A 44 8.70 10.35 -10.23
CA ASP A 44 7.70 9.66 -11.04
C ASP A 44 6.25 9.97 -10.62
N ASP A 45 6.01 10.42 -9.39
CA ASP A 45 4.67 10.75 -8.87
C ASP A 45 3.91 11.76 -9.75
N ASN A 46 4.60 12.64 -10.46
CA ASN A 46 3.97 13.55 -11.41
C ASN A 46 3.28 12.80 -12.55
N GLU A 47 4.01 11.93 -13.25
CA GLU A 47 3.51 11.16 -14.38
C GLU A 47 2.51 10.09 -13.91
N TYR A 48 2.70 9.53 -12.72
CA TYR A 48 1.89 8.43 -12.21
C TYR A 48 0.60 8.85 -11.49
N VAL A 49 0.60 10.00 -10.83
CA VAL A 49 -0.49 10.42 -9.96
C VAL A 49 -1.02 11.79 -10.35
N TYR A 50 -0.30 12.86 -10.02
CA TYR A 50 -0.93 14.18 -9.88
C TYR A 50 -0.94 15.05 -11.13
N ALA A 51 -0.11 14.75 -12.15
CA ALA A 51 -0.10 15.50 -13.41
C ALA A 51 -0.92 14.82 -14.53
N ASN A 52 -1.66 13.75 -14.22
CA ASN A 52 -2.46 13.01 -15.19
C ASN A 52 -3.97 13.09 -14.86
N PRO A 53 -4.77 13.89 -15.59
CA PRO A 53 -6.20 14.06 -15.34
C PRO A 53 -7.01 12.77 -15.44
N ALA A 54 -6.58 11.81 -16.27
CA ALA A 54 -7.25 10.51 -16.36
C ALA A 54 -7.15 9.72 -15.05
N ILE A 55 -6.12 9.99 -14.23
CA ILE A 55 -5.86 9.35 -12.94
C ILE A 55 -6.55 10.11 -11.82
N THR A 56 -6.32 11.42 -11.74
CA THR A 56 -6.85 12.25 -10.65
C THR A 56 -8.38 12.37 -10.66
N SER A 57 -9.03 12.07 -11.79
CA SER A 57 -10.49 11.99 -11.89
C SER A 57 -11.11 10.74 -11.25
N GLY A 58 -10.28 9.80 -10.77
CA GLY A 58 -10.74 8.56 -10.14
C GLY A 58 -11.22 7.49 -11.12
N LEU A 59 -11.90 6.46 -10.60
CA LEU A 59 -12.42 5.37 -11.42
C LEU A 59 -13.63 5.83 -12.22
N THR A 60 -13.38 6.23 -13.47
CA THR A 60 -14.39 6.58 -14.46
C THR A 60 -14.36 5.60 -15.62
N LEU A 61 -15.44 5.50 -16.40
CA LEU A 61 -15.44 4.65 -17.61
C LEU A 61 -14.31 5.06 -18.57
N HIS A 62 -14.09 6.36 -18.75
CA HIS A 62 -12.96 6.90 -19.50
C HIS A 62 -11.61 6.49 -18.90
N GLY A 63 -11.44 6.61 -17.58
CA GLY A 63 -10.23 6.18 -16.88
C GLY A 63 -9.96 4.68 -17.04
N ILE A 64 -10.98 3.83 -16.93
CA ILE A 64 -10.84 2.39 -17.16
C ILE A 64 -10.38 2.14 -18.60
N THR A 65 -11.01 2.75 -19.60
CA THR A 65 -10.55 2.60 -20.99
C THR A 65 -9.10 3.10 -21.15
N TYR A 66 -8.74 4.23 -20.53
CA TYR A 66 -7.39 4.78 -20.54
C TYR A 66 -6.36 3.79 -19.98
N ALA A 67 -6.66 3.13 -18.86
CA ALA A 67 -5.78 2.14 -18.23
C ALA A 67 -5.41 0.99 -19.16
N PHE A 68 -6.33 0.57 -20.03
CA PHE A 68 -6.12 -0.53 -20.98
C PHE A 68 -5.65 -0.07 -22.38
N SER A 69 -5.78 1.21 -22.73
CA SER A 69 -5.61 1.70 -24.10
C SER A 69 -4.19 2.17 -24.46
N GLY A 70 -3.31 2.38 -23.48
CA GLY A 70 -2.00 2.95 -23.79
C GLY A 70 -1.01 2.95 -22.63
N ARG A 71 0.15 3.57 -22.87
CA ARG A 71 1.21 3.66 -21.86
C ARG A 71 0.89 4.77 -20.85
N HIS A 72 0.85 4.42 -19.57
CA HIS A 72 0.86 5.32 -18.43
C HIS A 72 2.31 5.47 -17.95
N ALA A 73 2.80 6.72 -17.86
CA ALA A 73 4.20 7.01 -17.49
C ALA A 73 5.23 6.14 -18.25
N LYS A 74 5.08 6.12 -19.59
CA LYS A 74 5.92 5.35 -20.54
C LYS A 74 5.86 3.82 -20.41
N ASN A 75 5.01 3.28 -19.53
CA ASN A 75 4.85 1.85 -19.28
C ASN A 75 3.40 1.39 -19.49
N TRP A 76 3.15 0.09 -19.66
CA TRP A 76 1.79 -0.47 -19.68
C TRP A 76 1.55 -1.33 -18.44
N HIS A 77 0.67 -0.87 -17.55
CA HIS A 77 0.36 -1.51 -16.27
C HIS A 77 -1.08 -1.17 -15.84
N PRO A 78 -2.10 -1.75 -16.50
CA PRO A 78 -3.50 -1.36 -16.29
C PRO A 78 -3.96 -1.46 -14.83
N LEU A 79 -3.53 -2.48 -14.08
CA LEU A 79 -3.89 -2.64 -12.67
C LEU A 79 -3.28 -1.55 -11.77
N THR A 80 -2.02 -1.19 -12.01
CA THR A 80 -1.35 -0.08 -11.29
C THR A 80 -2.05 1.24 -11.60
N THR A 81 -2.39 1.47 -12.87
CA THR A 81 -3.13 2.65 -13.31
C THR A 81 -4.50 2.76 -12.63
N LEU A 82 -5.24 1.64 -12.53
CA LEU A 82 -6.53 1.60 -11.81
C LEU A 82 -6.36 1.79 -10.29
N SER A 83 -5.26 1.30 -9.70
CA SER A 83 -4.95 1.55 -8.29
C SER A 83 -4.78 3.03 -8.02
N HIS A 84 -3.96 3.74 -8.81
CA HIS A 84 -3.78 5.18 -8.64
C HIS A 84 -5.08 5.98 -8.81
N MET A 85 -5.97 5.55 -9.72
CA MET A 85 -7.32 6.12 -9.84
C MET A 85 -8.13 5.90 -8.56
N LEU A 86 -8.11 4.69 -8.02
CA LEU A 86 -8.81 4.38 -6.77
C LEU A 86 -8.26 5.21 -5.60
N ASP A 87 -6.94 5.34 -5.49
CA ASP A 87 -6.29 6.14 -4.45
C ASP A 87 -6.66 7.63 -4.59
N CYS A 88 -6.69 8.15 -5.82
CA CYS A 88 -7.17 9.51 -6.09
C CYS A 88 -8.66 9.69 -5.73
N GLN A 89 -9.49 8.66 -5.94
CA GLN A 89 -10.91 8.72 -5.61
C GLN A 89 -11.15 8.71 -4.10
N LEU A 90 -10.37 7.95 -3.34
CA LEU A 90 -10.52 7.83 -1.88
C LEU A 90 -9.88 9.01 -1.13
N TRP A 91 -8.72 9.47 -1.60
CA TRP A 91 -7.85 10.37 -0.85
C TRP A 91 -7.60 11.71 -1.54
N GLY A 92 -8.07 11.89 -2.78
CA GLY A 92 -7.68 13.00 -3.63
C GLY A 92 -6.19 12.94 -3.95
N VAL A 93 -5.61 14.10 -4.25
CA VAL A 93 -4.17 14.24 -4.56
C VAL A 93 -3.36 14.55 -3.28
N ARG A 94 -3.69 13.87 -2.17
CA ARG A 94 -2.99 14.03 -0.89
C ARG A 94 -1.98 12.92 -0.72
N ALA A 95 -0.69 13.20 -0.88
CA ALA A 95 0.41 12.23 -0.89
C ALA A 95 0.32 11.16 0.21
N GLY A 96 -0.04 11.54 1.43
CA GLY A 96 -0.19 10.61 2.55
C GLY A 96 -1.19 9.47 2.36
N GLY A 97 -2.19 9.61 1.49
CA GLY A 97 -3.12 8.52 1.17
C GLY A 97 -2.60 7.56 0.08
N HIS A 98 -1.51 7.93 -0.60
CA HIS A 98 -0.83 7.15 -1.64
C HIS A 98 0.44 6.45 -1.13
N HIS A 99 0.83 6.71 0.13
CA HIS A 99 1.98 6.11 0.82
C HIS A 99 1.53 5.05 1.84
#